data_AF-A0A935F719-F1
#
_entry.id   AF-A0A935F719-F1
#
_cell.length_a   1.000
_cell.length_b   1.000
_cell.length_c   1.000
_cell.angle_alpha   90.00
_cell.angle_beta   90.00
_cell.angle_gamma   90.00
#
_symmetry.space_group_name_H-M   'P 1'
#
loop_
_entity.id
_entity.type
_entity.pdbx_description
1 polymer ?
#
loop_
_entity_poly.entity_id
_entity_poly.type
_entity_poly.pdbx_seq_one_letter_code
_entity_poly.pdbx_strand_id
1 'polypeptide(L)'
;MRIKLFLVPLLAAGAIFLSSCKKNAISLSFTNAKGEVPVLGNLVFRFSHSLAKDSMLNAWDSTDYISFEPALKGRFRWQSPDELVSPCRTPATSHHL
;
A
#
# COMPACT_ATOMS: atom_id res chain seq x y z
N MET A 1 -9.03 -21.45 52.39
CA MET A 1 -9.65 -20.74 51.24
C MET A 1 -8.85 -19.49 50.78
N ARG A 2 -7.50 -19.55 50.70
CA ARG A 2 -6.68 -18.36 50.34
C ARG A 2 -6.06 -18.38 48.93
N ILE A 3 -5.97 -19.55 48.30
CA ILE A 3 -5.37 -19.72 46.96
C ILE A 3 -6.23 -19.10 45.84
N LYS A 4 -7.56 -19.11 45.98
CA LYS A 4 -8.48 -18.50 45.00
C LYS A 4 -8.34 -16.97 44.93
N LEU A 5 -7.82 -16.32 45.98
CA LEU A 5 -7.67 -14.86 46.05
C LEU A 5 -6.51 -14.35 45.19
N PHE A 6 -5.49 -15.17 44.94
CA PHE A 6 -4.33 -14.83 44.10
C PHE A 6 -4.49 -15.25 42.64
N LEU A 7 -5.43 -16.15 42.34
CA LEU A 7 -5.68 -16.62 40.97
C LEU A 7 -6.37 -15.55 40.11
N VAL A 8 -7.23 -14.74 40.73
CA VAL A 8 -7.99 -13.66 40.07
C VAL A 8 -7.08 -12.52 39.56
N PRO A 9 -6.12 -11.97 40.34
CA PRO A 9 -5.21 -10.95 39.83
C PRO A 9 -4.21 -11.50 38.80
N LEU A 10 -3.84 -12.80 38.88
CA LEU A 10 -2.96 -13.43 37.90
C LEU A 10 -3.63 -13.59 36.53
N LEU A 11 -4.91 -13.98 36.51
CA LEU A 11 -5.73 -14.03 35.28
C LEU A 11 -6.04 -12.63 34.72
N ALA A 12 -6.30 -11.64 35.59
CA ALA A 12 -6.53 -10.26 35.18
C ALA A 12 -5.26 -9.61 34.59
N ALA A 13 -4.08 -9.88 35.16
CA ALA A 13 -2.80 -9.41 34.62
C ALA A 13 -2.49 -10.01 33.25
N GLY A 14 -2.84 -11.28 33.00
CA GLY A 14 -2.68 -11.94 31.70
C GLY A 14 -3.51 -11.31 30.58
N ALA A 15 -4.72 -10.80 30.90
CA ALA A 15 -5.61 -10.20 29.91
C ALA A 15 -5.12 -8.84 29.36
N ILE A 16 -4.27 -8.12 30.11
CA ILE A 16 -3.76 -6.79 29.71
C ILE A 16 -2.74 -6.90 28.57
N PHE A 17 -2.03 -8.03 28.45
CA PHE A 17 -1.03 -8.24 27.40
C PHE A 17 -1.61 -8.51 26.00
N LEU A 18 -2.90 -8.83 25.89
CA LEU A 18 -3.53 -9.17 24.60
C LEU A 18 -3.97 -7.94 23.79
N SER A 19 -3.98 -6.74 24.38
CA SER A 19 -4.43 -5.50 23.71
C SER A 19 -3.35 -4.74 22.93
N SER A 20 -2.11 -5.24 22.86
CA SER A 20 -1.00 -4.50 22.23
C SER A 20 -0.84 -4.73 20.71
N CYS A 21 -1.80 -5.37 20.05
CA CYS A 21 -1.72 -5.64 18.62
C CYS A 21 -2.20 -4.44 17.78
N LYS A 22 -1.39 -3.37 17.73
CA LYS A 22 -1.60 -2.25 16.79
C LYS A 22 -1.05 -2.62 15.42
N LYS A 23 -1.94 -2.93 14.48
CA LYS A 23 -1.61 -3.14 13.06
C LYS A 23 -1.41 -1.79 12.37
N ASN A 24 -0.15 -1.42 12.13
CA ASN A 24 0.21 -0.29 11.27
C ASN A 24 0.02 -0.71 9.80
N ALA A 25 -1.23 -0.89 9.38
CA ALA A 25 -1.57 -1.24 8.01
C ALA A 25 -1.64 0.04 7.17
N ILE A 26 -0.74 0.17 6.20
CA ILE A 26 -0.83 1.22 5.18
C ILE A 26 -1.95 0.82 4.23
N SER A 27 -2.93 1.71 4.10
CA SER A 27 -4.08 1.53 3.21
C SER A 27 -3.96 2.45 1.99
N LEU A 28 -4.55 2.00 0.89
CA LEU A 28 -4.63 2.78 -0.33
C LEU A 28 -5.87 3.68 -0.25
N SER A 29 -5.66 5.00 -0.17
CA SER A 29 -6.72 6.00 -0.02
C SER A 29 -7.47 6.23 -1.33
N PHE A 30 -6.76 6.24 -2.46
CA PHE A 30 -7.37 6.46 -3.78
C PHE A 30 -6.53 5.82 -4.89
N THR A 31 -7.22 5.16 -5.82
CA THR A 31 -6.62 4.77 -7.11
C THR A 31 -7.65 4.88 -8.23
N ASN A 32 -7.17 5.28 -9.41
CA ASN A 32 -7.92 5.19 -10.67
C ASN A 32 -7.67 3.88 -11.43
N ALA A 33 -6.77 3.01 -10.95
CA ALA A 33 -6.48 1.71 -11.55
C ALA A 33 -7.43 0.61 -11.05
N LYS A 34 -8.73 0.90 -10.98
CA LYS A 34 -9.78 -0.03 -10.52
C LYS A 34 -10.81 -0.25 -11.63
N GLY A 35 -11.13 -1.51 -11.92
CA GLY A 35 -12.06 -1.87 -12.99
C GLY A 35 -11.43 -1.67 -14.37
N GLU A 36 -12.06 -0.84 -15.21
CA GLU A 36 -11.56 -0.51 -16.55
C GLU A 36 -10.52 0.62 -16.47
N VAL A 37 -9.27 0.26 -16.73
CA VAL A 37 -8.16 1.21 -16.77
C VAL A 37 -8.05 1.81 -18.17
N PRO A 38 -7.99 3.15 -18.31
CA PRO A 38 -7.82 3.77 -19.62
C PRO A 38 -6.49 3.35 -20.27
N VAL A 39 -6.55 3.00 -21.56
CA VAL A 39 -5.41 2.58 -22.40
C VAL A 39 -4.33 3.66 -22.49
N LEU A 40 -4.76 4.93 -22.44
CA LEU A 40 -3.91 6.12 -22.47
C LEU A 40 -4.26 6.99 -21.26
N GLY A 41 -3.36 7.08 -20.30
CA GLY A 41 -3.55 7.90 -19.11
C GLY A 41 -2.50 7.65 -18.04
N ASN A 42 -2.49 8.50 -17.03
CA ASN A 42 -1.66 8.28 -15.84
C ASN A 42 -2.46 7.52 -14.78
N LEU A 43 -1.88 6.45 -14.27
CA LEU A 43 -2.35 5.78 -13.07
C LEU A 43 -1.85 6.53 -11.86
N VAL A 44 -2.75 6.89 -10.96
CA VAL A 44 -2.48 7.62 -9.73
C VAL A 44 -2.86 6.74 -8.55
N PHE A 45 -1.94 6.60 -7.61
CA PHE A 45 -2.11 5.84 -6.39
C PHE A 45 -1.80 6.75 -5.22
N ARG A 46 -2.78 6.95 -4.34
CA ARG A 46 -2.62 7.72 -3.10
C ARG A 46 -2.69 6.80 -1.91
N PHE A 47 -1.70 6.91 -1.04
CA PHE A 47 -1.57 6.14 0.19
C PHE A 47 -2.09 6.95 1.37
N SER A 48 -2.54 6.28 2.43
CA SER A 48 -3.01 6.97 3.65
C SER A 48 -1.87 7.60 4.46
N HIS A 49 -0.62 7.20 4.21
CA HIS A 49 0.57 7.67 4.90
C HIS A 49 1.64 8.02 3.87
N SER A 50 2.52 8.95 4.22
CA SER A 50 3.67 9.31 3.40
C SER A 50 4.68 8.18 3.40
N LEU A 51 4.95 7.62 2.22
CA LEU A 51 5.86 6.48 2.02
C LEU A 51 7.16 6.91 1.34
N ALA A 52 7.11 7.95 0.49
CA ALA A 52 8.27 8.41 -0.24
C ALA A 52 9.09 9.40 0.59
N LYS A 53 10.41 9.29 0.45
CA LYS A 53 11.37 10.29 0.94
C LYS A 53 11.48 11.40 -0.09
N ASP A 54 11.78 12.62 0.36
CA ASP A 54 11.92 13.79 -0.52
C ASP A 54 12.91 13.56 -1.68
N SER A 55 13.96 12.76 -1.47
CA SER A 55 14.95 12.41 -2.49
C SER A 55 14.38 11.60 -3.67
N MET A 56 13.25 10.92 -3.47
CA MET A 56 12.58 10.11 -4.50
C MET A 56 11.45 10.87 -5.19
N LEU A 57 11.08 12.06 -4.70
CA LEU A 57 10.07 12.89 -5.31
C LEU A 57 10.55 13.36 -6.68
N ASN A 58 9.64 13.36 -7.65
CA ASN A 58 9.88 13.76 -9.02
C ASN A 58 10.90 12.91 -9.81
N ALA A 59 11.45 11.85 -9.22
CA ALA A 59 12.32 10.90 -9.88
C ALA A 59 11.51 9.75 -10.49
N TRP A 60 11.86 9.36 -11.72
CA TRP A 60 11.33 8.14 -12.34
C TRP A 60 12.17 6.95 -11.89
N ASP A 61 11.53 6.03 -11.18
CA ASP A 61 12.17 4.82 -10.68
C ASP A 61 11.49 3.58 -11.24
N SER A 62 12.22 2.48 -11.33
CA SER A 62 11.73 1.16 -11.75
C SER A 62 11.44 0.25 -10.55
N THR A 63 11.35 0.80 -9.35
CA THR A 63 10.93 0.03 -8.17
C THR A 63 9.48 -0.41 -8.33
N ASP A 64 9.27 -1.73 -8.26
CA ASP A 64 7.96 -2.35 -8.37
C ASP A 64 7.19 -2.21 -7.05
N TYR A 65 6.42 -1.12 -6.91
CA TYR A 65 5.54 -0.91 -5.76
C TYR A 65 4.19 -1.62 -5.90
N ILE A 66 3.73 -1.81 -7.14
CA ILE A 66 2.39 -2.29 -7.47
C ILE A 66 2.53 -3.31 -8.61
N SER A 67 1.95 -4.50 -8.40
CA SER A 67 1.83 -5.52 -9.45
C SER A 67 0.45 -5.44 -10.09
N PHE A 68 0.41 -5.47 -11.41
CA PHE A 68 -0.83 -5.55 -12.19
C PHE A 68 -1.00 -6.96 -12.74
N GLU A 69 -2.25 -7.39 -12.83
CA GLU A 69 -2.64 -8.61 -13.54
C GLU A 69 -3.60 -8.18 -14.67
N PRO A 70 -3.17 -8.24 -15.96
CA PRO A 70 -1.89 -8.73 -16.48
C PRO A 70 -0.69 -7.81 -16.20
N ALA A 71 0.52 -8.37 -16.18
CA ALA A 71 1.75 -7.64 -15.84
C ALA A 71 2.02 -6.49 -16.82
N LEU A 72 1.90 -5.25 -16.34
CA LEU A 72 2.20 -4.03 -17.09
C LEU A 72 3.63 -3.58 -16.77
N LYS A 73 4.49 -3.48 -17.79
CA LYS A 73 5.83 -2.89 -17.62
C LYS A 73 5.71 -1.36 -17.61
N GLY A 74 6.08 -0.74 -16.50
CA GLY A 74 6.02 0.71 -16.32
C GLY A 74 7.08 1.22 -15.36
N ARG A 75 7.32 2.53 -15.38
CA ARG A 75 8.11 3.22 -14.34
C ARG A 75 7.15 3.98 -13.44
N PHE A 76 7.51 4.12 -12.17
CA PHE A 76 6.72 4.87 -11.22
C PHE A 76 7.46 6.15 -10.83
N ARG A 77 6.71 7.22 -10.58
CA ARG A 77 7.23 8.49 -10.10
C ARG A 77 6.37 8.97 -8.95
N TRP A 78 7.01 9.33 -7.84
CA TRP A 78 6.32 10.02 -6.76
C TRP A 78 6.09 11.48 -7.13
N GLN A 79 4.83 11.91 -7.19
CA GLN A 79 4.49 13.34 -7.31
C GLN A 79 4.50 14.01 -5.94
N SER A 80 4.05 13.29 -4.91
CA SER A 80 4.02 13.73 -3.52
C SER A 80 4.45 12.57 -2.61
N PRO A 81 4.79 12.81 -1.33
CA PRO A 81 5.19 11.74 -0.40
C PRO A 81 4.18 10.59 -0.26
N ASP A 82 2.90 10.88 -0.52
CA ASP A 82 1.75 9.99 -0.46
C ASP A 82 1.18 9.63 -1.85
N GLU A 83 1.71 10.20 -2.95
CA GLU A 83 1.13 10.06 -4.29
C GLU A 83 2.13 9.52 -5.31
N LEU A 84 1.83 8.33 -5.84
CA LEU A 84 2.59 7.63 -6.86
C LEU A 84 1.87 7.67 -8.19
N VAL A 85 2.59 8.05 -9.24
CA VAL A 85 2.06 8.15 -10.60
C VAL A 85 2.84 7.26 -11.55
N SER A 86 2.12 6.52 -12.38
CA SER A 86 2.67 5.65 -13.42
C SER A 86 2.01 5.96 -14.76
N PRO A 87 2.77 6.11 -15.86
CA PRO A 87 2.19 6.22 -17.19
C PRO A 87 1.64 4.84 -17.56
N CYS A 88 0.33 4.75 -17.76
CA CYS A 88 -0.28 3.58 -18.35
C CYS A 88 0.13 3.53 -19.82
N ARG A 89 1.15 2.73 -20.11
CA ARG A 89 1.36 2.21 -21.45
C ARG A 89 0.98 0.74 -21.36
N THR A 90 -0.30 0.45 -21.58
CA THR A 90 -0.64 -0.95 -21.88
C THR A 90 0.25 -1.36 -23.06
N PRO A 91 0.83 -2.57 -23.04
CA PRO A 91 1.39 -3.13 -24.25
C PRO A 91 0.20 -3.26 -25.19
N ALA A 92 -0.01 -2.22 -26.01
CA ALA A 92 -0.94 -2.27 -27.10
C ALA A 92 -0.63 -3.55 -27.83
N THR A 93 -1.59 -4.46 -27.85
CA THR A 93 -1.57 -5.66 -28.66
C THR A 93 -0.95 -5.25 -29.98
N SER A 94 0.22 -5.83 -30.29
CA SER A 94 0.93 -5.65 -31.55
C SER A 94 -0.11 -5.53 -32.65
N HIS A 95 -0.29 -4.33 -33.21
CA HIS A 95 -0.99 -4.18 -34.46
C HIS A 95 -0.14 -4.97 -35.46
N HIS A 96 -0.56 -6.21 -35.70
CA HIS A 96 -0.08 -7.03 -36.79
C HIS A 96 -0.40 -6.23 -38.06
N LEU A 97 0.64 -5.64 -38.65
CA LEU A 97 0.65 -5.31 -40.06
C LEU A 97 0.77 -6.60 -40.87
#